data_AF-A0A0L0VNM5-F1
#
_entry.id   AF-A0A0L0VNM5-F1
#
_cell.length_a   1.000
_cell.length_b   1.000
_cell.length_c   1.000
_cell.angle_alpha   90.00
_cell.angle_beta   90.00
_cell.angle_gamma   90.00
#
_symmetry.space_group_name_H-M   'P 1'
#
loop_
_entity.id
_entity.type
_entity.pdbx_description
1 polymer ?
#
loop_
_entity_poly.entity_id
_entity_poly.type
_entity_poly.pdbx_seq_one_letter_code
_entity_poly.pdbx_strand_id
1 'polypeptide(L)'
;MQVGRSRTRRDTRSQAIRWRDSDILAKQKRLLKLHGTRWSELNRLPYWNPVMNVALGVMHNWYEGVLQHHWRICWAFGPKPSKHATHDDQLDDWDDYKSDDSNTSLDFQNNALSHIWKAILDIIVPRGVTQVPPNLGDPKHGKLEASEWHSLSSTYLPLSLIDFFVNNPATLKPCFSTFQTYLLYTESSNIVFDNPKIVPNHRYALHLPEQIRWWGPLSNVSEFSGERVNGMLQKMKTNSIVGQIEGTVIREFCQTQRFNSQAPTWSLETNDNEPESKHDNESESKSPRLVELHPKLYVGLLNKLQAEHSTLRNYQDYPHPDGSSVLTPYANEEDAFTSKTGIYFSKTKQNRLVAYDKNGHTRYGWITHIYSLPELNGRVLVAVNSLVDACSGDAVEFIDSFLQTLNNLQQKVVPADAGRELLDPWELIAVCGYRHLPAWTFGYHLPLIVLRQIPHDSSPLLFPLSTK
;
A
#
# COMPACT_ATOMS: atom_id res chain seq x y z
N MET A 1 4.07 19.89 -21.61
CA MET A 1 2.97 19.09 -22.21
C MET A 1 1.71 19.93 -22.29
N GLN A 2 0.79 19.65 -23.22
CA GLN A 2 -0.54 20.29 -23.28
C GLN A 2 -1.64 19.24 -23.35
N VAL A 3 -2.76 19.51 -22.67
CA VAL A 3 -3.97 18.68 -22.72
C VAL A 3 -4.62 18.82 -24.10
N GLY A 4 -4.95 17.70 -24.73
CA GLY A 4 -5.62 17.70 -26.03
C GLY A 4 -7.07 18.17 -25.94
N ARG A 5 -7.71 18.38 -27.10
CA ARG A 5 -9.13 18.74 -27.15
C ARG A 5 -10.00 17.67 -26.49
N SER A 6 -10.84 18.08 -25.53
CA SER A 6 -11.80 17.20 -24.87
C SER A 6 -12.78 16.58 -25.87
N ARG A 7 -13.02 15.28 -25.73
CA ARG A 7 -14.01 14.54 -26.52
C ARG A 7 -15.41 14.77 -25.97
N THR A 8 -16.42 14.66 -26.82
CA THR A 8 -17.82 14.70 -26.38
C THR A 8 -18.44 13.31 -26.43
N ARG A 9 -19.44 13.08 -25.57
CA ARG A 9 -20.26 11.86 -25.57
C ARG A 9 -20.79 11.54 -26.98
N ARG A 10 -21.29 12.55 -27.68
CA ARG A 10 -21.88 12.43 -29.01
C ARG A 10 -20.86 11.98 -30.04
N ASP A 11 -19.68 12.59 -30.03
CA ASP A 11 -18.61 12.27 -30.99
C ASP A 11 -18.08 10.86 -30.76
N THR A 12 -17.78 10.50 -29.52
CA THR A 12 -17.31 9.16 -29.15
C THR A 12 -18.34 8.09 -29.52
N ARG A 13 -19.62 8.31 -29.24
CA ARG A 13 -20.68 7.37 -29.61
C ARG A 13 -20.83 7.23 -31.12
N SER A 14 -20.77 8.34 -31.85
CA SER A 14 -20.85 8.32 -33.32
C SER A 14 -19.68 7.55 -33.94
N GLN A 15 -18.47 7.70 -33.39
CA GLN A 15 -17.29 6.94 -33.81
C GLN A 15 -17.40 5.45 -33.45
N ALA A 16 -17.91 5.11 -32.27
CA ALA A 16 -18.17 3.73 -31.85
C ALA A 16 -19.19 3.02 -32.74
N ILE A 17 -20.26 3.72 -33.16
CA ILE A 17 -21.26 3.20 -34.10
C ILE A 17 -20.63 2.92 -35.46
N ARG A 18 -19.84 3.87 -35.99
CA ARG A 18 -19.10 3.66 -37.26
C ARG A 18 -18.15 2.47 -37.21
N TRP A 19 -17.55 2.21 -36.04
CA TRP A 19 -16.72 1.03 -35.83
C TRP A 19 -17.57 -0.25 -35.84
N ARG A 20 -18.71 -0.28 -35.15
CA ARG A 20 -19.63 -1.43 -35.11
C ARG A 20 -20.15 -1.79 -36.49
N ASP A 21 -20.63 -0.79 -37.23
CA ASP A 21 -21.30 -0.94 -38.52
C ASP A 21 -20.31 -1.15 -39.68
N SER A 22 -19.02 -1.32 -39.36
CA SER A 22 -18.00 -1.61 -40.35
C SER A 22 -17.83 -3.12 -40.52
N ASP A 23 -18.21 -3.64 -41.69
CA ASP A 23 -18.13 -5.07 -42.02
C ASP A 23 -16.70 -5.59 -42.29
N ILE A 24 -15.70 -4.69 -42.32
CA ILE A 24 -14.31 -5.01 -42.64
C ILE A 24 -13.43 -4.84 -41.39
N LEU A 25 -12.79 -5.93 -40.94
CA LEU A 25 -11.89 -5.93 -39.79
C LEU A 25 -10.74 -4.91 -39.94
N ALA A 26 -10.16 -4.79 -41.14
CA ALA A 26 -9.13 -3.78 -41.43
C ALA A 26 -9.64 -2.34 -41.25
N LYS A 27 -10.90 -2.08 -41.63
CA LYS A 27 -11.55 -0.77 -41.46
C LYS A 27 -11.87 -0.51 -39.98
N GLN A 28 -12.31 -1.53 -39.24
CA GLN A 28 -12.45 -1.45 -37.78
C GLN A 28 -11.13 -1.13 -37.08
N LYS A 29 -10.04 -1.82 -37.43
CA LYS A 29 -8.69 -1.53 -36.90
C LYS A 29 -8.25 -0.10 -37.23
N ARG A 30 -8.49 0.37 -38.47
CA ARG A 30 -8.18 1.75 -38.87
C ARG A 30 -8.99 2.79 -38.08
N LEU A 31 -10.29 2.56 -37.88
CA LEU A 31 -11.17 3.44 -37.10
C LEU A 31 -10.74 3.48 -35.63
N LEU A 32 -10.40 2.33 -35.05
CA LEU A 32 -9.87 2.25 -33.69
C LEU A 32 -8.55 3.02 -33.58
N LYS A 33 -7.61 2.88 -34.53
CA LYS A 33 -6.35 3.63 -34.52
C LYS A 33 -6.56 5.15 -34.66
N LEU A 34 -7.52 5.56 -35.50
CA LEU A 34 -7.78 6.98 -35.75
C LEU A 34 -8.52 7.67 -34.58
N HIS A 35 -9.47 6.96 -33.96
CA HIS A 35 -10.38 7.55 -32.98
C HIS A 35 -10.16 7.04 -31.55
N GLY A 36 -9.39 5.98 -31.35
CA GLY A 36 -9.20 5.33 -30.05
C GLY A 36 -10.52 4.87 -29.42
N THR A 37 -11.51 4.49 -30.23
CA THR A 37 -12.86 4.10 -29.74
C THR A 37 -13.34 2.86 -30.48
N ARG A 38 -13.89 1.89 -29.75
CA ARG A 38 -14.58 0.70 -30.27
C ARG A 38 -16.02 0.63 -29.73
N TRP A 39 -16.87 -0.17 -30.35
CA TRP A 39 -18.19 -0.45 -29.81
C TRP A 39 -18.10 -1.26 -28.51
N SER A 40 -19.05 -1.00 -27.63
CA SER A 40 -19.28 -1.71 -26.37
C SER A 40 -20.79 -1.72 -26.15
N GLU A 41 -21.31 -2.81 -25.58
CA GLU A 41 -22.73 -2.94 -25.26
C GLU A 41 -23.21 -1.87 -24.27
N LEU A 42 -22.30 -1.29 -23.47
CA LEU A 42 -22.59 -0.14 -22.62
C LEU A 42 -23.09 1.08 -23.42
N ASN A 43 -22.74 1.20 -24.69
CA ASN A 43 -23.22 2.28 -25.57
C ASN A 43 -24.72 2.19 -25.90
N ARG A 44 -25.39 1.09 -25.55
CA ARG A 44 -26.85 1.01 -25.59
C ARG A 44 -27.53 1.78 -24.46
N LEU A 45 -26.84 1.96 -23.33
CA LEU A 45 -27.40 2.57 -22.13
C LEU A 45 -27.57 4.10 -22.32
N PRO A 46 -28.78 4.67 -22.16
CA PRO A 46 -29.04 6.09 -22.36
C PRO A 46 -28.28 7.02 -21.41
N TYR A 47 -27.80 6.52 -20.27
CA TYR A 47 -27.01 7.28 -19.29
C TYR A 47 -25.49 7.09 -19.45
N TRP A 48 -25.04 6.11 -20.23
CA TRP A 48 -23.60 5.84 -20.40
C TRP A 48 -22.90 6.96 -21.18
N ASN A 49 -21.96 7.64 -20.52
CA ASN A 49 -21.07 8.60 -21.15
C ASN A 49 -19.63 8.06 -21.16
N PRO A 50 -19.12 7.50 -22.28
CA PRO A 50 -17.79 6.89 -22.34
C PRO A 50 -16.63 7.87 -22.10
N VAL A 51 -16.88 9.19 -22.11
CA VAL A 51 -15.86 10.19 -21.79
C VAL A 51 -15.71 10.39 -20.28
N MET A 52 -16.82 10.28 -19.53
CA MET A 52 -16.83 10.54 -18.08
C MET A 52 -16.91 9.27 -17.23
N ASN A 53 -17.49 8.19 -17.78
CA ASN A 53 -17.73 6.93 -17.08
C ASN A 53 -16.65 5.87 -17.33
N VAL A 54 -15.47 6.28 -17.79
CA VAL A 54 -14.29 5.42 -17.87
C VAL A 54 -13.25 5.97 -16.91
N ALA A 55 -12.88 5.17 -15.91
CA ALA A 55 -11.77 5.48 -15.02
C ALA A 55 -10.45 5.25 -15.77
N LEU A 56 -9.52 6.20 -15.62
CA LEU A 56 -8.14 5.94 -16.03
C LEU A 56 -7.54 4.94 -15.04
N GLY A 57 -7.14 3.80 -15.58
CA GLY A 57 -6.54 2.72 -14.83
C GLY A 57 -5.23 3.13 -14.15
N VAL A 58 -5.23 3.26 -12.82
CA VAL A 58 -4.03 3.68 -12.06
C VAL A 58 -2.95 2.62 -12.17
N MET A 59 -3.34 1.34 -12.22
CA MET A 59 -2.40 0.23 -12.29
C MET A 59 -1.52 0.33 -13.53
N HIS A 60 -2.15 0.37 -14.71
CA HIS A 60 -1.44 0.44 -15.98
C HIS A 60 -0.89 1.84 -16.30
N ASN A 61 -1.65 2.88 -15.97
CA ASN A 61 -1.24 4.24 -16.32
C ASN A 61 -0.15 4.77 -15.39
N TRP A 62 -0.38 4.70 -14.08
CA TRP A 62 0.49 5.33 -13.09
C TRP A 62 1.62 4.40 -12.67
N TYR A 63 1.30 3.18 -12.20
CA TYR A 63 2.32 2.28 -11.66
C TYR A 63 3.21 1.69 -12.77
N GLU A 64 2.61 1.01 -13.76
CA GLU A 64 3.39 0.40 -14.84
C GLU A 64 3.78 1.39 -15.96
N GLY A 65 3.15 2.56 -16.01
CA GLY A 65 3.45 3.60 -16.98
C GLY A 65 4.43 4.63 -16.44
N VAL A 66 3.90 5.55 -15.61
CA VAL A 66 4.65 6.73 -15.14
C VAL A 66 5.79 6.35 -14.20
N LEU A 67 5.55 5.52 -13.17
CA LEU A 67 6.56 5.17 -12.18
C LEU A 67 7.65 4.28 -12.78
N GLN A 68 7.25 3.26 -13.55
CA GLN A 68 8.19 2.44 -14.30
C GLN A 68 9.04 3.28 -15.26
N HIS A 69 8.44 4.22 -16.00
CA HIS A 69 9.18 5.11 -16.89
C HIS A 69 10.18 5.97 -16.12
N HIS A 70 9.78 6.56 -14.99
CA HIS A 70 10.69 7.36 -14.16
C HIS A 70 11.89 6.52 -13.68
N TRP A 71 11.63 5.32 -13.18
CA TRP A 71 12.67 4.41 -12.71
C TRP A 71 13.64 3.99 -13.81
N ARG A 72 13.13 3.58 -14.97
CA ARG A 72 13.94 3.00 -16.06
C ARG A 72 14.57 4.03 -16.97
N ILE A 73 13.94 5.17 -17.21
CA ILE A 73 14.39 6.18 -18.19
C ILE A 73 14.99 7.39 -17.49
N CYS A 74 14.33 7.94 -16.48
CA CYS A 74 14.86 9.12 -15.78
C CYS A 74 16.03 8.74 -14.86
N TRP A 75 15.86 7.71 -14.03
CA TRP A 75 16.92 7.26 -13.12
C TRP A 75 17.86 6.22 -13.73
N ALA A 76 17.50 5.64 -14.88
CA ALA A 76 18.27 4.58 -15.54
C ALA A 76 18.59 3.37 -14.64
N PHE A 77 17.73 3.05 -13.66
CA PHE A 77 17.92 1.93 -12.72
C PHE A 77 17.46 0.57 -13.29
N GLY A 78 17.56 0.37 -14.60
CA GLY A 78 17.16 -0.88 -15.24
C GLY A 78 17.99 -1.21 -16.47
N PRO A 79 18.08 -2.50 -16.85
CA PRO A 79 18.73 -2.90 -18.08
C PRO A 79 17.97 -2.31 -19.28
N LYS A 80 18.72 -1.94 -20.34
CA LYS A 80 18.10 -1.50 -21.61
C LYS A 80 17.15 -2.62 -22.07
N PRO A 81 15.87 -2.31 -22.39
CA PRO A 81 14.91 -3.33 -22.77
C PRO A 81 15.40 -4.10 -24.02
N SER A 82 15.20 -5.42 -24.04
CA SER A 82 15.55 -6.24 -25.20
C SER A 82 14.48 -6.09 -26.29
N LYS A 83 14.91 -6.06 -27.55
CA LYS A 83 14.07 -5.83 -28.76
C LYS A 83 13.00 -6.89 -29.04
N HIS A 84 12.83 -7.89 -28.18
CA HIS A 84 12.05 -9.10 -28.47
C HIS A 84 10.96 -9.42 -27.45
N ALA A 85 10.71 -8.58 -26.46
CA ALA A 85 9.73 -8.84 -25.39
C ALA A 85 8.41 -8.03 -25.48
N THR A 86 8.21 -7.26 -26.56
CA THR A 86 7.01 -6.43 -26.77
C THR A 86 6.08 -7.11 -27.78
N HIS A 87 5.25 -8.03 -27.28
CA HIS A 87 4.14 -8.58 -28.06
C HIS A 87 2.84 -8.47 -27.26
N ASP A 88 2.61 -7.30 -26.67
CA ASP A 88 1.31 -6.96 -26.07
C ASP A 88 0.77 -5.69 -26.73
N ASP A 89 -0.30 -5.88 -27.51
CA ASP A 89 -0.86 -4.93 -28.46
C ASP A 89 -1.52 -3.73 -27.75
N GLN A 90 -0.71 -2.74 -27.30
CA GLN A 90 -1.09 -1.30 -27.32
C GLN A 90 -0.03 -0.25 -26.91
N LEU A 91 1.24 -0.59 -26.69
CA LEU A 91 2.25 0.40 -26.25
C LEU A 91 3.60 0.25 -26.99
N ASP A 92 3.57 0.03 -28.30
CA ASP A 92 4.74 -0.25 -29.14
C ASP A 92 5.61 0.98 -29.52
N ASP A 93 5.90 1.87 -28.57
CA ASP A 93 6.73 3.05 -28.87
C ASP A 93 7.82 3.29 -27.83
N TRP A 94 8.47 2.23 -27.34
CA TRP A 94 9.58 2.32 -26.37
C TRP A 94 10.97 2.13 -27.00
N ASP A 95 11.04 1.88 -28.32
CA ASP A 95 12.20 1.23 -28.95
C ASP A 95 13.36 2.11 -29.45
N ASP A 96 13.47 3.39 -29.05
CA ASP A 96 14.56 4.23 -29.58
C ASP A 96 15.10 5.28 -28.58
N TYR A 97 15.64 4.80 -27.46
CA TYR A 97 16.41 5.64 -26.53
C TYR A 97 17.91 5.41 -26.72
N LYS A 98 18.63 6.45 -27.14
CA LYS A 98 20.08 6.54 -27.00
C LYS A 98 20.36 7.34 -25.72
N SER A 99 20.83 6.67 -24.67
CA SER A 99 21.37 7.35 -23.50
C SER A 99 22.74 7.92 -23.85
N ASP A 100 22.93 9.22 -23.62
CA ASP A 100 24.25 9.84 -23.66
C ASP A 100 24.92 9.57 -22.30
N ASP A 101 25.61 8.42 -22.22
CA ASP A 101 26.24 7.94 -21.00
C ASP A 101 27.52 8.76 -20.71
N SER A 102 27.38 9.93 -20.10
CA SER A 102 28.52 10.62 -19.48
C SER A 102 28.95 9.88 -18.20
N ASN A 103 30.26 9.67 -18.01
CA ASN A 103 30.82 8.88 -16.90
C ASN A 103 30.33 9.33 -15.50
N THR A 104 30.02 10.61 -15.30
CA THR A 104 29.58 11.16 -14.01
C THR A 104 28.13 10.81 -13.66
N SER A 105 27.25 10.66 -14.66
CA SER A 105 25.85 10.25 -14.45
C SER A 105 25.76 8.79 -14.02
N LEU A 106 26.63 7.94 -14.57
CA LEU A 106 26.66 6.51 -14.28
C LEU A 106 27.11 6.21 -12.84
N ASP A 107 28.09 6.97 -12.33
CA ASP A 107 28.58 6.83 -10.96
C ASP A 107 27.53 7.21 -9.90
N PHE A 108 26.78 8.29 -10.12
CA PHE A 108 25.67 8.66 -9.24
C PHE A 108 24.59 7.57 -9.21
N GLN A 109 24.22 7.04 -10.38
CA GLN A 109 23.20 6.00 -10.51
C GLN A 109 23.61 4.72 -9.77
N ASN A 110 24.84 4.26 -9.96
CA ASN A 110 25.35 3.06 -9.30
C ASN A 110 25.40 3.22 -7.77
N ASN A 111 25.81 4.39 -7.28
CA ASN A 111 25.87 4.68 -5.85
C ASN A 111 24.47 4.77 -5.22
N ALA A 112 23.52 5.44 -5.90
CA ALA A 112 22.15 5.57 -5.44
C ALA A 112 21.43 4.21 -5.41
N LEU A 113 21.55 3.41 -6.48
CA LEU A 113 20.93 2.08 -6.54
C LEU A 113 21.51 1.13 -5.50
N SER A 114 22.83 1.15 -5.29
CA SER A 114 23.49 0.36 -4.24
C SER A 114 23.01 0.75 -2.84
N HIS A 115 22.81 2.05 -2.59
CA HIS A 115 22.23 2.51 -1.32
C HIS A 115 20.78 2.01 -1.16
N ILE A 116 19.95 2.11 -2.21
CA ILE A 116 18.58 1.62 -2.20
C ILE A 116 18.53 0.12 -1.90
N TRP A 117 19.39 -0.70 -2.52
CA TRP A 117 19.44 -2.14 -2.24
C TRP A 117 19.78 -2.45 -0.78
N LYS A 118 20.81 -1.78 -0.22
CA LYS A 118 21.15 -1.94 1.20
C LYS A 118 19.98 -1.56 2.10
N ALA A 119 19.33 -0.45 1.80
CA ALA A 119 18.18 0.03 2.56
C ALA A 119 16.98 -0.93 2.50
N ILE A 120 16.66 -1.49 1.32
CA ILE A 120 15.52 -2.40 1.13
C ILE A 120 15.63 -3.64 2.03
N LEU A 121 16.83 -4.16 2.23
CA LEU A 121 17.08 -5.32 3.10
C LEU A 121 16.75 -5.03 4.57
N ASP A 122 16.88 -3.78 5.00
CA ASP A 122 16.62 -3.33 6.37
C ASP A 122 15.21 -2.78 6.57
N ILE A 123 14.45 -2.56 5.48
CA ILE A 123 13.07 -2.07 5.53
C ILE A 123 12.13 -3.21 5.90
N ILE A 124 11.30 -2.95 6.92
CA ILE A 124 10.27 -3.85 7.39
C ILE A 124 8.93 -3.23 7.05
N VAL A 125 8.13 -3.94 6.26
CA VAL A 125 6.77 -3.54 5.90
C VAL A 125 5.74 -4.43 6.60
N PRO A 126 4.57 -3.88 6.99
CA PRO A 126 3.47 -4.67 7.54
C PRO A 126 2.90 -5.69 6.56
N ARG A 127 2.26 -6.73 7.11
CA ARG A 127 1.47 -7.68 6.35
C ARG A 127 0.41 -6.95 5.52
N GLY A 128 0.28 -7.34 4.25
CA GLY A 128 -0.63 -6.71 3.29
C GLY A 128 0.03 -5.65 2.39
N VAL A 129 1.25 -5.20 2.73
CA VAL A 129 2.07 -4.40 1.82
C VAL A 129 2.91 -5.33 0.95
N THR A 130 2.83 -5.18 -0.38
CA THR A 130 3.66 -5.96 -1.31
C THR A 130 5.14 -5.71 -1.02
N GLN A 131 5.90 -6.78 -0.85
CA GLN A 131 7.35 -6.67 -0.69
C GLN A 131 8.01 -6.44 -2.03
N VAL A 132 9.06 -5.61 -2.07
CA VAL A 132 9.83 -5.40 -3.29
C VAL A 132 11.03 -6.34 -3.31
N PRO A 133 11.48 -6.78 -4.50
CA PRO A 133 12.64 -7.65 -4.63
C PRO A 133 13.91 -6.98 -4.11
N PRO A 134 14.80 -7.70 -3.40
CA PRO A 134 16.04 -7.12 -2.90
C PRO A 134 17.04 -6.73 -4.00
N ASN A 135 16.93 -7.36 -5.17
CA ASN A 135 17.79 -7.15 -6.34
C ASN A 135 17.09 -6.33 -7.45
N LEU A 136 16.43 -5.22 -7.08
CA LEU A 136 15.75 -4.33 -8.03
C LEU A 136 16.63 -3.95 -9.22
N GLY A 137 16.12 -4.14 -10.44
CA GLY A 137 16.85 -3.80 -11.66
C GLY A 137 17.80 -4.90 -12.15
N ASP A 138 17.95 -6.03 -11.46
CA ASP A 138 18.63 -7.21 -12.00
C ASP A 138 17.76 -7.90 -13.07
N PRO A 139 18.28 -8.14 -14.29
CA PRO A 139 17.57 -8.92 -15.32
C PRO A 139 17.00 -10.25 -14.84
N LYS A 140 17.62 -10.89 -13.84
CA LYS A 140 17.19 -12.19 -13.29
C LYS A 140 15.82 -12.16 -12.63
N HIS A 141 15.41 -11.01 -12.10
CA HIS A 141 14.12 -10.89 -11.41
C HIS A 141 12.95 -10.65 -12.38
N GLY A 142 13.22 -10.11 -13.58
CA GLY A 142 12.19 -9.83 -14.57
C GLY A 142 11.50 -8.47 -14.38
N LYS A 143 10.25 -8.35 -14.87
CA LYS A 143 9.46 -7.11 -14.82
C LYS A 143 8.75 -7.02 -13.48
N LEU A 144 8.92 -5.90 -12.78
CA LEU A 144 8.12 -5.61 -11.58
C LEU A 144 6.64 -5.49 -11.92
N GLU A 145 5.80 -6.08 -11.06
CA GLU A 145 4.36 -5.95 -11.10
C GLU A 145 3.89 -4.57 -10.61
N ALA A 146 2.67 -4.20 -10.97
CA ALA A 146 2.09 -2.92 -10.54
C ALA A 146 2.04 -2.74 -9.01
N SER A 147 1.81 -3.82 -8.26
CA SER A 147 1.76 -3.77 -6.80
C SER A 147 3.16 -3.52 -6.19
N GLU A 148 4.21 -4.06 -6.81
CA GLU A 148 5.60 -3.79 -6.44
C GLU A 148 6.01 -2.36 -6.80
N TRP A 149 5.61 -1.85 -7.98
CA TRP A 149 5.83 -0.44 -8.35
C TRP A 149 5.21 0.53 -7.35
N HIS A 150 3.98 0.23 -6.92
CA HIS A 150 3.29 0.99 -5.89
C HIS A 150 4.07 0.96 -4.57
N SER A 151 4.34 -0.23 -4.01
CA SER A 151 5.09 -0.37 -2.75
C SER A 151 6.47 0.27 -2.81
N LEU A 152 7.18 0.10 -3.93
CA LEU A 152 8.49 0.70 -4.16
C LEU A 152 8.42 2.22 -4.03
N SER A 153 7.43 2.83 -4.67
CA SER A 153 7.31 4.30 -4.73
C SER A 153 6.67 4.91 -3.49
N SER A 154 5.68 4.24 -2.89
CA SER A 154 4.95 4.77 -1.74
C SER A 154 5.66 4.53 -0.41
N THR A 155 6.47 3.48 -0.31
CA THR A 155 6.99 2.99 0.98
C THR A 155 8.50 2.84 0.97
N TYR A 156 9.05 2.02 0.06
CA TYR A 156 10.48 1.71 0.09
C TYR A 156 11.35 2.91 -0.28
N LEU A 157 11.05 3.64 -1.36
CA LEU A 157 11.86 4.80 -1.76
C LEU A 157 11.88 5.91 -0.71
N PRO A 158 10.75 6.33 -0.12
CA PRO A 158 10.79 7.26 1.01
C PRO A 158 11.71 6.75 2.13
N LEU A 159 11.50 5.50 2.60
CA LEU A 159 12.29 4.95 3.72
C LEU A 159 13.77 4.77 3.39
N SER A 160 14.11 4.49 2.14
CA SER A 160 15.48 4.33 1.66
C SER A 160 16.21 5.65 1.45
N LEU A 161 15.51 6.70 1.02
CA LEU A 161 16.14 7.94 0.55
C LEU A 161 16.30 9.01 1.63
N ILE A 162 15.84 8.76 2.87
CA ILE A 162 15.96 9.73 3.97
C ILE A 162 17.40 10.25 4.17
N ASP A 163 18.41 9.39 3.99
CA ASP A 163 19.81 9.75 4.18
C ASP A 163 20.34 10.74 3.12
N PHE A 164 19.72 10.76 1.92
CA PHE A 164 20.09 11.71 0.86
C PHE A 164 19.54 13.11 1.10
N PHE A 165 18.35 13.21 1.71
CA PHE A 165 17.67 14.48 1.94
C PHE A 165 18.30 15.32 3.06
N VAL A 166 19.13 14.72 3.91
CA VAL A 166 19.78 15.43 5.03
C VAL A 166 20.77 16.47 4.52
N ASN A 167 21.59 16.07 3.54
CA ASN A 167 22.62 16.93 2.98
C ASN A 167 22.08 17.83 1.87
N ASN A 168 20.91 17.50 1.30
CA ASN A 168 20.25 18.26 0.25
C ASN A 168 18.73 18.29 0.49
N PRO A 169 18.26 19.03 1.50
CA PRO A 169 16.84 19.08 1.82
C PRO A 169 16.07 19.72 0.66
N ALA A 170 15.22 18.95 0.01
CA ALA A 170 14.42 19.44 -1.09
C ALA A 170 13.31 20.35 -0.53
N THR A 171 13.33 21.63 -0.89
CA THR A 171 12.19 22.52 -0.62
C THR A 171 11.06 22.19 -1.59
N LEU A 172 10.33 21.12 -1.30
CA LEU A 172 9.11 20.79 -2.02
C LEU A 172 8.07 21.86 -1.68
N LYS A 173 7.85 22.79 -2.62
CA LYS A 173 6.79 23.78 -2.49
C LYS A 173 5.46 23.03 -2.34
N PRO A 174 4.70 23.22 -1.25
CA PRO A 174 3.38 22.63 -1.12
C PRO A 174 2.52 23.16 -2.27
N CYS A 175 2.26 22.30 -3.24
CA CYS A 175 1.41 22.61 -4.38
C CYS A 175 0.03 22.03 -4.09
N PHE A 176 -0.95 22.91 -3.89
CA PHE A 176 -2.30 22.53 -3.47
C PHE A 176 -3.13 21.86 -4.59
N SER A 177 -2.62 21.78 -5.82
CA SER A 177 -3.34 21.12 -6.92
C SER A 177 -2.51 20.01 -7.58
N THR A 178 -3.06 18.81 -7.60
CA THR A 178 -2.47 17.61 -8.22
C THR A 178 -2.08 17.84 -9.69
N PHE A 179 -2.82 18.69 -10.42
CA PHE A 179 -2.49 19.08 -11.79
C PHE A 179 -1.18 19.88 -11.89
N GLN A 180 -1.05 20.94 -11.10
CA GLN A 180 0.14 21.79 -11.11
C GLN A 180 1.36 21.04 -10.60
N THR A 181 1.20 20.16 -9.59
CA THR A 181 2.28 19.30 -9.12
C THR A 181 2.81 18.40 -10.22
N TYR A 182 1.91 17.80 -11.01
CA TYR A 182 2.34 16.94 -12.11
C TYR A 182 2.98 17.71 -13.26
N LEU A 183 2.45 18.89 -13.60
CA LEU A 183 3.11 19.78 -14.57
C LEU A 183 4.51 20.17 -14.11
N LEU A 184 4.67 20.57 -12.85
CA LEU A 184 5.96 20.90 -12.26
C LEU A 184 6.92 19.71 -12.32
N TYR A 185 6.44 18.50 -12.02
CA TYR A 185 7.22 17.26 -12.19
C TYR A 185 7.69 17.09 -13.64
N THR A 186 6.81 17.32 -14.63
CA THR A 186 7.20 17.18 -16.05
C THR A 186 8.19 18.26 -16.49
N GLU A 187 8.04 19.50 -16.02
CA GLU A 187 8.94 20.61 -16.33
C GLU A 187 10.30 20.42 -15.68
N SER A 188 10.33 20.04 -14.40
CA SER A 188 11.58 19.75 -13.70
C SER A 188 12.28 18.51 -14.27
N SER A 189 11.53 17.48 -14.65
CA SER A 189 12.10 16.29 -15.30
C SER A 189 12.78 16.62 -16.62
N ASN A 190 12.24 17.56 -17.40
CA ASN A 190 12.89 18.00 -18.63
C ASN A 190 14.24 18.67 -18.39
N ILE A 191 14.38 19.39 -17.27
CA ILE A 191 15.62 20.08 -16.90
C ILE A 191 16.63 19.09 -16.32
N VAL A 192 16.18 18.20 -15.43
CA VAL A 192 17.05 17.29 -14.66
C VAL A 192 17.56 16.12 -15.52
N PHE A 193 16.73 15.60 -16.42
CA PHE A 193 17.02 14.38 -17.19
C PHE A 193 17.23 14.63 -18.68
N ASP A 194 17.66 15.83 -19.05
CA ASP A 194 17.95 16.26 -20.43
C ASP A 194 16.85 15.84 -21.43
N ASN A 195 15.64 16.37 -21.22
CA ASN A 195 14.48 16.16 -22.07
C ASN A 195 14.12 14.66 -22.28
N PRO A 196 13.67 13.96 -21.23
CA PRO A 196 13.33 12.54 -21.30
C PRO A 196 12.13 12.30 -22.22
N LYS A 197 12.09 11.11 -22.86
CA LYS A 197 10.98 10.73 -23.74
C LYS A 197 9.64 10.81 -22.98
N ILE A 198 8.64 11.42 -23.59
CA ILE A 198 7.30 11.51 -23.01
C ILE A 198 6.43 10.40 -23.61
N VAL A 199 6.10 9.40 -22.80
CA VAL A 199 5.14 8.33 -23.17
C VAL A 199 3.67 8.76 -23.01
N PRO A 200 2.71 8.10 -23.69
CA PRO A 200 1.28 8.43 -23.59
C PRO A 200 0.75 8.50 -22.16
N ASN A 201 1.28 7.66 -21.27
CA ASN A 201 0.88 7.59 -19.86
C ASN A 201 1.05 8.93 -19.12
N HIS A 202 2.10 9.71 -19.45
CA HIS A 202 2.27 11.05 -18.89
C HIS A 202 1.17 12.02 -19.33
N ARG A 203 0.61 11.85 -20.53
CA ARG A 203 -0.52 12.66 -20.96
C ARG A 203 -1.81 12.23 -20.25
N TYR A 204 -2.03 10.94 -20.08
CA TYR A 204 -3.18 10.45 -19.31
C TYR A 204 -3.13 10.89 -17.85
N ALA A 205 -1.94 10.94 -17.25
CA ALA A 205 -1.74 11.41 -15.89
C ALA A 205 -2.22 12.85 -15.64
N LEU A 206 -2.21 13.71 -16.66
CA LEU A 206 -2.76 15.09 -16.56
C LEU A 206 -4.26 15.12 -16.25
N HIS A 207 -4.99 14.03 -16.51
CA HIS A 207 -6.42 13.91 -16.22
C HIS A 207 -6.73 13.31 -14.85
N LEU A 208 -5.72 12.81 -14.11
CA LEU A 208 -5.92 12.26 -12.75
C LEU A 208 -6.65 13.22 -11.79
N PRO A 209 -6.39 14.55 -11.79
CA PRO A 209 -7.10 15.47 -10.91
C PRO A 209 -8.62 15.48 -11.13
N GLU A 210 -9.06 15.49 -12.39
CA GLU A 210 -10.49 15.44 -12.74
C GLU A 210 -11.09 14.06 -12.43
N GLN A 211 -10.33 13.01 -12.68
CA GLN A 211 -10.72 11.63 -12.37
C GLN A 211 -10.90 11.40 -10.87
N ILE A 212 -9.99 11.91 -10.03
CA ILE A 212 -10.11 11.83 -8.56
C ILE A 212 -11.34 12.60 -8.06
N ARG A 213 -11.63 13.78 -8.65
CA ARG A 213 -12.83 14.54 -8.29
C ARG A 213 -14.13 13.81 -8.63
N TRP A 214 -14.12 13.02 -9.71
CA TRP A 214 -15.31 12.32 -10.19
C TRP A 214 -15.50 10.95 -9.52
N TRP A 215 -14.44 10.16 -9.43
CA TRP A 215 -14.47 8.77 -8.93
C TRP A 215 -14.09 8.63 -7.46
N GLY A 216 -13.55 9.68 -6.85
CA GLY A 216 -12.88 9.59 -5.54
C GLY A 216 -11.45 9.04 -5.67
N PRO A 217 -10.88 8.50 -4.58
CA PRO A 217 -9.55 7.91 -4.60
C PRO A 217 -9.45 6.82 -5.68
N LEU A 218 -8.54 7.00 -6.63
CA LEU A 218 -8.47 6.09 -7.79
C LEU A 218 -7.91 4.71 -7.44
N SER A 219 -7.29 4.53 -6.26
CA SER A 219 -6.95 3.21 -5.72
C SER A 219 -8.20 2.32 -5.58
N ASN A 220 -9.36 2.90 -5.25
CA ASN A 220 -10.61 2.17 -5.07
C ASN A 220 -11.25 1.68 -6.37
N VAL A 221 -10.89 2.28 -7.51
CA VAL A 221 -11.35 1.88 -8.84
C VAL A 221 -10.22 1.30 -9.70
N SER A 222 -9.13 0.89 -9.03
CA SER A 222 -7.98 0.26 -9.68
C SER A 222 -8.31 -1.15 -10.19
N GLU A 223 -7.53 -1.58 -11.16
CA GLU A 223 -7.75 -2.82 -11.90
C GLU A 223 -7.33 -4.08 -11.12
N PHE A 224 -6.70 -3.94 -9.95
CA PHE A 224 -6.25 -5.08 -9.13
C PHE A 224 -7.38 -6.08 -8.82
N SER A 225 -8.59 -5.58 -8.56
CA SER A 225 -9.74 -6.46 -8.33
C SER A 225 -10.10 -7.27 -9.57
N GLY A 226 -10.07 -6.63 -10.74
CA GLY A 226 -10.29 -7.27 -12.04
C GLY A 226 -9.22 -8.30 -12.37
N GLU A 227 -7.94 -7.98 -12.14
CA GLU A 227 -6.84 -8.93 -12.38
C GLU A 227 -6.90 -10.16 -11.46
N ARG A 228 -7.29 -9.98 -10.20
CA ARG A 228 -7.53 -11.13 -9.31
C ARG A 228 -8.65 -12.02 -9.83
N VAL A 229 -9.75 -11.43 -10.30
CA VAL A 229 -10.83 -12.20 -10.93
C VAL A 229 -10.32 -12.88 -12.20
N ASN A 230 -9.53 -12.21 -13.05
CA ASN A 230 -8.92 -12.84 -14.22
C ASN A 230 -8.09 -14.06 -13.84
N GLY A 231 -7.22 -13.93 -12.83
CA GLY A 231 -6.41 -15.05 -12.32
C GLY A 231 -7.26 -16.21 -11.79
N MET A 232 -8.35 -15.91 -11.06
CA MET A 232 -9.30 -16.95 -10.62
C MET A 232 -9.95 -17.67 -11.81
N LEU A 233 -10.40 -16.91 -12.81
CA LEU A 233 -11.05 -17.48 -14.01
C LEU A 233 -10.07 -18.29 -14.85
N GLN A 234 -8.79 -17.88 -14.94
CA GLN A 234 -7.75 -18.62 -15.64
C GLN A 234 -7.42 -19.97 -14.98
N LYS A 235 -7.58 -20.06 -13.65
CA LYS A 235 -7.37 -21.30 -12.88
C LYS A 235 -8.52 -22.31 -13.02
N MET A 236 -9.67 -21.90 -13.58
CA MET A 236 -10.83 -22.79 -13.78
C MET A 236 -10.57 -23.84 -14.86
N LYS A 237 -11.01 -25.07 -14.59
CA LYS A 237 -10.78 -26.18 -15.51
C LYS A 237 -11.79 -26.11 -16.65
N THR A 238 -11.33 -25.65 -17.81
CA THR A 238 -12.17 -25.60 -19.00
C THR A 238 -12.21 -26.96 -19.72
N ASN A 239 -13.25 -27.19 -20.51
CA ASN A 239 -13.35 -28.35 -21.39
C ASN A 239 -12.47 -28.21 -22.65
N SER A 240 -11.73 -27.10 -22.80
CA SER A 240 -10.88 -26.75 -23.96
C SER A 240 -11.61 -26.74 -25.31
N ILE A 241 -12.94 -26.69 -25.32
CA ILE A 241 -13.75 -26.65 -26.55
C ILE A 241 -14.11 -25.19 -26.85
N VAL A 242 -13.51 -24.65 -27.92
CA VAL A 242 -13.76 -23.28 -28.40
C VAL A 242 -15.26 -23.06 -28.63
N GLY A 243 -15.81 -21.97 -28.06
CA GLY A 243 -17.24 -21.64 -28.09
C GLY A 243 -18.07 -22.26 -26.96
N GLN A 244 -17.47 -23.14 -26.13
CA GLN A 244 -18.10 -23.66 -24.90
C GLN A 244 -17.31 -23.28 -23.63
N ILE A 245 -16.11 -22.72 -23.79
CA ILE A 245 -15.24 -22.30 -22.69
C ILE A 245 -15.94 -21.23 -21.85
N GLU A 246 -16.53 -20.23 -22.49
CA GLU A 246 -17.20 -19.11 -21.82
C GLU A 246 -18.36 -19.60 -20.94
N GLY A 247 -19.15 -20.54 -21.46
CA GLY A 247 -20.25 -21.18 -20.74
C GLY A 247 -19.80 -22.08 -19.58
N THR A 248 -18.63 -22.71 -19.72
CA THR A 248 -18.03 -23.54 -18.67
C THR A 248 -17.49 -22.67 -17.53
N VAL A 249 -16.68 -21.67 -17.89
CA VAL A 249 -16.09 -20.71 -16.94
C VAL A 249 -17.16 -19.99 -16.14
N ILE A 250 -18.21 -19.47 -16.79
CA ILE A 250 -19.28 -18.76 -16.07
C ILE A 250 -20.05 -19.68 -15.12
N ARG A 251 -20.28 -20.94 -15.52
CA ARG A 251 -20.99 -21.92 -14.69
C ARG A 251 -20.16 -22.28 -13.46
N GLU A 252 -18.88 -22.59 -13.64
CA GLU A 252 -17.96 -22.90 -12.55
C GLU A 252 -17.84 -21.71 -11.60
N PHE A 253 -17.63 -20.50 -12.13
CA PHE A 253 -17.61 -19.27 -11.32
C PHE A 253 -18.88 -19.11 -10.47
N CYS A 254 -20.07 -19.25 -11.06
CA CYS A 254 -21.32 -19.16 -10.30
C CYS A 254 -21.47 -20.27 -9.25
N GLN A 255 -20.99 -21.49 -9.52
CA GLN A 255 -21.01 -22.58 -8.55
C GLN A 255 -20.08 -22.31 -7.37
N THR A 256 -18.85 -21.85 -7.63
CA THR A 256 -17.89 -21.45 -6.59
C THR A 256 -18.44 -20.33 -5.72
N GLN A 257 -19.06 -19.29 -6.31
CA GLN A 257 -19.65 -18.20 -5.53
C GLN A 257 -20.79 -18.67 -4.62
N ARG A 258 -21.62 -19.62 -5.08
CA ARG A 258 -22.69 -20.22 -4.24
C ARG A 258 -22.13 -21.08 -3.11
N PHE A 259 -21.02 -21.76 -3.34
CA PHE A 259 -20.36 -22.55 -2.30
C PHE A 259 -19.76 -21.63 -1.23
N ASN A 260 -19.02 -20.60 -1.65
CA ASN A 260 -18.42 -19.61 -0.75
C ASN A 260 -19.49 -18.88 0.08
N SER A 261 -20.67 -18.58 -0.48
CA SER A 261 -21.74 -17.93 0.28
C SER A 261 -22.36 -18.82 1.35
N GLN A 262 -22.24 -20.15 1.22
CA GLN A 262 -22.75 -21.13 2.20
C GLN A 262 -21.72 -21.48 3.28
N ALA A 263 -20.43 -21.22 3.03
CA ALA A 263 -19.32 -21.50 3.94
C ALA A 263 -18.59 -20.20 4.33
N PRO A 264 -19.04 -19.46 5.35
CA PRO A 264 -18.47 -18.15 5.72
C PRO A 264 -17.00 -18.19 6.18
N THR A 265 -16.46 -19.38 6.45
CA THR A 265 -15.05 -19.61 6.82
C THR A 265 -14.17 -20.12 5.67
N TRP A 266 -14.74 -20.39 4.49
CA TRP A 266 -13.98 -20.81 3.31
C TRP A 266 -13.63 -19.58 2.47
N SER A 267 -12.35 -19.21 2.37
CA SER A 267 -11.84 -18.31 1.34
C SER A 267 -11.04 -19.11 0.31
N LEU A 268 -11.26 -18.86 -0.98
CA LEU A 268 -10.36 -19.31 -2.04
C LEU A 268 -9.16 -18.35 -2.06
N GLU A 269 -8.38 -18.31 -0.99
CA GLU A 269 -7.13 -17.55 -0.95
C GLU A 269 -6.10 -18.25 -1.84
N THR A 270 -5.84 -17.69 -3.01
CA THR A 270 -4.65 -18.02 -3.79
C THR A 270 -3.45 -17.37 -3.10
N ASN A 271 -2.87 -18.06 -2.12
CA ASN A 271 -1.56 -17.70 -1.57
C ASN A 271 -0.49 -18.05 -2.60
N ASP A 272 -0.29 -17.18 -3.59
CA ASP A 272 0.75 -17.37 -4.62
C ASP A 272 2.19 -17.12 -4.08
N ASN A 273 2.41 -17.15 -2.75
CA ASN A 273 3.71 -16.89 -2.11
C ASN A 273 4.12 -17.90 -1.01
N GLU A 274 3.55 -19.10 -0.97
CA GLU A 274 4.13 -20.18 -0.16
C GLU A 274 5.05 -21.07 -1.03
N PRO A 275 6.34 -21.22 -0.69
CA PRO A 275 7.13 -22.31 -1.25
C PRO A 275 6.52 -23.63 -0.77
N GLU A 276 6.25 -24.55 -1.70
CA GLU A 276 5.74 -25.89 -1.42
C GLU A 276 6.49 -26.53 -0.23
N SER A 277 5.89 -26.52 0.96
CA SER A 277 6.40 -27.24 2.11
C SER A 277 5.27 -28.04 2.75
N LYS A 278 5.32 -29.34 2.45
CA LYS A 278 4.88 -30.50 3.24
C LYS A 278 3.85 -30.28 4.35
N HIS A 279 2.73 -30.97 4.15
CA HIS A 279 1.76 -31.46 5.12
C HIS A 279 0.94 -30.41 5.89
N ASP A 280 -0.34 -30.40 5.52
CA ASP A 280 -1.49 -29.96 6.30
C ASP A 280 -1.30 -30.24 7.80
N ASN A 281 -0.94 -29.20 8.53
CA ASN A 281 -1.47 -29.01 9.87
C ASN A 281 -2.34 -27.76 9.75
N GLU A 282 -3.65 -27.98 9.69
CA GLU A 282 -4.63 -26.97 10.08
C GLU A 282 -4.08 -26.27 11.32
N SER A 283 -3.91 -24.95 11.24
CA SER A 283 -3.54 -24.17 12.40
C SER A 283 -4.71 -24.22 13.37
N GLU A 284 -4.73 -25.25 14.22
CA GLU A 284 -5.46 -25.22 15.48
C GLU A 284 -5.18 -23.86 16.10
N SER A 285 -6.20 -23.03 16.27
CA SER A 285 -6.06 -21.82 17.06
C SER A 285 -5.56 -22.26 18.43
N LYS A 286 -4.28 -22.01 18.73
CA LYS A 286 -3.71 -22.36 20.03
C LYS A 286 -4.64 -21.80 21.09
N SER A 287 -5.10 -22.66 22.00
CA SER A 287 -5.95 -22.26 23.12
C SER A 287 -5.35 -21.04 23.82
N PRO A 288 -6.15 -20.01 24.15
CA PRO A 288 -5.65 -18.80 24.79
C PRO A 288 -4.85 -19.20 26.04
N ARG A 289 -3.59 -18.75 26.09
CA ARG A 289 -2.69 -19.08 27.20
C ARG A 289 -2.96 -18.11 28.32
N LEU A 290 -3.46 -18.61 29.44
CA LEU A 290 -3.59 -17.83 30.66
C LEU A 290 -2.19 -17.58 31.23
N VAL A 291 -1.78 -16.33 31.32
CA VAL A 291 -0.44 -15.90 31.75
C VAL A 291 -0.55 -14.94 32.93
N GLU A 292 0.36 -15.06 33.89
CA GLU A 292 0.51 -14.09 34.98
C GLU A 292 1.15 -12.80 34.46
N LEU A 293 0.45 -11.68 34.64
CA LEU A 293 0.88 -10.36 34.22
C LEU A 293 2.09 -9.92 35.01
N HIS A 294 3.10 -9.39 34.31
CA HIS A 294 4.23 -8.75 34.96
C HIS A 294 3.75 -7.62 35.90
N PRO A 295 4.27 -7.46 37.13
CA PRO A 295 3.72 -6.53 38.13
C PRO A 295 3.51 -5.09 37.64
N LYS A 296 4.46 -4.55 36.85
CA LYS A 296 4.33 -3.23 36.22
C LYS A 296 3.16 -3.13 35.21
N LEU A 297 2.89 -4.19 34.44
CA LEU A 297 1.76 -4.22 33.50
C LEU A 297 0.44 -4.36 34.27
N TYR A 298 0.42 -5.18 35.33
CA TYR A 298 -0.73 -5.30 36.22
C TYR A 298 -1.13 -3.96 36.83
N VAL A 299 -0.18 -3.22 37.43
CA VAL A 299 -0.45 -1.90 38.02
C VAL A 299 -0.95 -0.91 36.97
N GLY A 300 -0.33 -0.88 35.78
CA GLY A 300 -0.80 -0.02 34.69
C GLY A 300 -2.23 -0.37 34.23
N LEU A 301 -2.54 -1.66 34.18
CA LEU A 301 -3.85 -2.18 33.76
C LEU A 301 -4.92 -1.89 34.82
N LEU A 302 -4.59 -2.09 36.09
CA LEU A 302 -5.45 -1.74 37.22
C LEU A 302 -5.76 -0.23 37.21
N ASN A 303 -4.75 0.64 37.05
CA ASN A 303 -4.96 2.10 37.02
C ASN A 303 -5.87 2.53 35.86
N LYS A 304 -5.70 1.95 34.66
CA LYS A 304 -6.56 2.24 33.50
C LYS A 304 -7.99 1.79 33.76
N LEU A 305 -8.19 0.59 34.28
CA LEU A 305 -9.52 0.06 34.57
C LEU A 305 -10.21 0.75 35.75
N GLN A 306 -9.47 1.17 36.78
CA GLN A 306 -10.01 1.92 37.92
C GLN A 306 -10.51 3.31 37.52
N ALA A 307 -9.91 3.93 36.49
CA ALA A 307 -10.41 5.19 35.94
C ALA A 307 -11.82 5.06 35.35
N GLU A 308 -12.19 3.87 34.87
CA GLU A 308 -13.52 3.57 34.32
C GLU A 308 -14.45 2.93 35.37
N HIS A 309 -13.90 2.11 36.26
CA HIS A 309 -14.58 1.34 37.28
C HIS A 309 -13.90 1.54 38.64
N SER A 310 -14.30 2.58 39.37
CA SER A 310 -13.70 2.96 40.65
C SER A 310 -13.79 1.90 41.75
N THR A 311 -14.64 0.88 41.59
CA THR A 311 -14.84 -0.23 42.53
C THR A 311 -13.83 -1.37 42.39
N LEU A 312 -13.01 -1.37 41.33
CA LEU A 312 -12.05 -2.43 41.05
C LEU A 312 -10.85 -2.35 42.02
N ARG A 313 -10.52 -3.45 42.69
CA ARG A 313 -9.44 -3.53 43.70
C ARG A 313 -8.23 -4.33 43.21
N ASN A 314 -7.07 -4.00 43.77
CA ASN A 314 -5.84 -4.76 43.57
C ASN A 314 -5.95 -6.12 44.26
N TYR A 315 -5.54 -7.21 43.62
CA TYR A 315 -5.53 -8.55 44.22
C TYR A 315 -4.71 -8.66 45.50
N GLN A 316 -3.71 -7.79 45.69
CA GLN A 316 -2.85 -7.78 46.87
C GLN A 316 -3.44 -7.04 48.08
N ASP A 317 -4.55 -6.29 47.93
CA ASP A 317 -5.10 -5.43 48.98
C ASP A 317 -6.01 -6.19 49.96
N TYR A 318 -5.45 -7.17 50.67
CA TYR A 318 -6.18 -7.96 51.66
C TYR A 318 -6.46 -7.16 52.96
N PRO A 319 -7.61 -7.38 53.62
CA PRO A 319 -8.71 -8.27 53.23
C PRO A 319 -9.69 -7.65 52.21
N HIS A 320 -10.31 -8.52 51.41
CA HIS A 320 -11.36 -8.16 50.46
C HIS A 320 -12.75 -8.39 51.08
N PRO A 321 -13.57 -7.34 51.29
CA PRO A 321 -14.97 -7.50 51.71
C PRO A 321 -15.78 -8.33 50.71
N ASP A 322 -16.80 -9.03 51.20
CA ASP A 322 -17.70 -9.83 50.38
C ASP A 322 -18.34 -8.99 49.25
N GLY A 323 -18.28 -9.48 48.02
CA GLY A 323 -18.76 -8.78 46.83
C GLY A 323 -17.77 -7.77 46.22
N SER A 324 -16.53 -7.69 46.72
CA SER A 324 -15.49 -6.85 46.09
C SER A 324 -15.15 -7.33 44.68
N SER A 325 -15.10 -6.40 43.73
CA SER A 325 -14.58 -6.66 42.39
C SER A 325 -13.05 -6.56 42.43
N VAL A 326 -12.36 -7.68 42.33
CA VAL A 326 -10.90 -7.77 42.39
C VAL A 326 -10.37 -8.15 41.03
N LEU A 327 -9.42 -7.39 40.50
CA LEU A 327 -8.76 -7.71 39.24
C LEU A 327 -7.69 -8.78 39.48
N THR A 328 -7.82 -9.95 38.85
CA THR A 328 -6.80 -10.99 38.95
C THR A 328 -5.51 -10.63 38.22
N PRO A 329 -4.36 -11.17 38.63
CA PRO A 329 -3.09 -10.97 37.92
C PRO A 329 -2.98 -11.81 36.64
N TYR A 330 -4.05 -12.50 36.22
CA TYR A 330 -4.02 -13.42 35.08
C TYR A 330 -4.80 -12.87 33.89
N ALA A 331 -4.22 -12.99 32.70
CA ALA A 331 -4.87 -12.61 31.44
C ALA A 331 -4.56 -13.62 30.34
N ASN A 332 -5.44 -13.73 29.35
CA ASN A 332 -5.14 -14.49 28.14
C ASN A 332 -4.18 -13.68 27.27
N GLU A 333 -3.03 -14.24 26.92
CA GLU A 333 -2.13 -13.59 25.98
C GLU A 333 -2.48 -14.01 24.54
N GLU A 334 -2.76 -13.01 23.71
CA GLU A 334 -3.08 -13.16 22.29
C GLU A 334 -1.86 -12.81 21.43
N ASP A 335 -1.70 -13.48 20.29
CA ASP A 335 -0.60 -13.19 19.35
C ASP A 335 -0.91 -12.01 18.43
N ALA A 336 -2.19 -11.81 18.13
CA ALA A 336 -2.70 -10.80 17.21
C ALA A 336 -4.18 -10.53 17.41
N PHE A 337 -4.67 -9.43 16.85
CA PHE A 337 -6.11 -9.18 16.66
C PHE A 337 -6.33 -8.31 15.42
N THR A 338 -7.56 -8.34 14.90
CA THR A 338 -7.98 -7.46 13.80
C THR A 338 -8.94 -6.41 14.34
N SER A 339 -8.68 -5.13 14.05
CA SER A 339 -9.56 -4.05 14.45
C SER A 339 -10.90 -4.10 13.71
N LYS A 340 -11.90 -3.37 14.22
CA LYS A 340 -13.20 -3.19 13.52
C LYS A 340 -13.04 -2.56 12.13
N THR A 341 -11.93 -1.84 11.90
CA THR A 341 -11.61 -1.23 10.60
C THR A 341 -10.92 -2.19 9.63
N GLY A 342 -10.60 -3.42 10.05
CA GLY A 342 -9.93 -4.43 9.22
C GLY A 342 -8.41 -4.44 9.33
N ILE A 343 -7.81 -3.62 10.19
CA ILE A 343 -6.36 -3.56 10.36
C ILE A 343 -5.89 -4.71 11.25
N TYR A 344 -4.91 -5.47 10.76
CA TYR A 344 -4.28 -6.56 11.50
C TYR A 344 -3.10 -6.07 12.35
N PHE A 345 -3.21 -6.24 13.67
CA PHE A 345 -2.19 -5.89 14.66
C PHE A 345 -1.61 -7.15 15.29
N SER A 346 -0.29 -7.22 15.47
CA SER A 346 0.35 -8.38 16.11
C SER A 346 1.68 -8.04 16.75
N LYS A 347 2.20 -8.95 17.57
CA LYS A 347 3.57 -8.88 18.15
C LYS A 347 4.69 -9.19 17.15
N THR A 348 4.36 -9.60 15.92
CA THR A 348 5.34 -9.98 14.90
C THR A 348 6.15 -8.78 14.42
N LYS A 349 7.39 -9.02 13.97
CA LYS A 349 8.30 -7.98 13.47
C LYS A 349 7.64 -7.06 12.42
N GLN A 350 6.79 -7.60 11.54
CA GLN A 350 6.14 -6.84 10.47
C GLN A 350 5.06 -5.87 10.96
N ASN A 351 4.24 -6.26 11.94
CA ASN A 351 3.05 -5.49 12.33
C ASN A 351 3.13 -4.91 13.76
N ARG A 352 4.26 -5.07 14.46
CA ARG A 352 4.41 -4.60 15.84
C ARG A 352 4.59 -3.09 15.97
N LEU A 353 5.05 -2.37 14.95
CA LEU A 353 5.16 -0.91 15.02
C LEU A 353 3.84 -0.28 14.60
N VAL A 354 3.23 0.46 15.52
CA VAL A 354 1.89 1.01 15.35
C VAL A 354 1.87 2.50 15.57
N ALA A 355 0.90 3.15 14.92
CA ALA A 355 0.45 4.48 15.27
C ALA A 355 -0.85 4.38 16.07
N TYR A 356 -0.98 5.20 17.10
CA TYR A 356 -2.18 5.31 17.93
C TYR A 356 -2.51 6.78 18.20
N ASP A 357 -3.80 7.06 18.41
CA ASP A 357 -4.25 8.38 18.83
C ASP A 357 -4.31 8.46 20.35
N LYS A 358 -3.73 9.52 20.91
CA LYS A 358 -3.84 9.82 22.33
C LYS A 358 -4.08 11.30 22.53
N ASN A 359 -5.24 11.64 23.07
CA ASN A 359 -5.69 13.03 23.26
C ASN A 359 -5.67 13.84 21.96
N GLY A 360 -6.02 13.24 20.82
CA GLY A 360 -6.01 13.90 19.51
C GLY A 360 -4.63 14.09 18.89
N HIS A 361 -3.58 13.52 19.50
CA HIS A 361 -2.23 13.51 18.96
C HIS A 361 -1.81 12.10 18.58
N THR A 362 -1.34 11.97 17.34
CA THR A 362 -0.78 10.71 16.86
C THR A 362 0.57 10.43 17.49
N ARG A 363 0.69 9.27 18.12
CA ARG A 363 1.91 8.73 18.72
C ARG A 363 2.27 7.39 18.08
N TYR A 364 3.48 6.93 18.33
CA TYR A 364 4.00 5.69 17.78
C TYR A 364 4.47 4.76 18.88
N GLY A 365 4.50 3.46 18.62
CA GLY A 365 5.04 2.53 19.60
C GLY A 365 5.12 1.08 19.14
N TRP A 366 5.86 0.29 19.92
CA TRP A 366 5.98 -1.15 19.72
C TRP A 366 4.92 -1.90 20.51
N ILE A 367 4.08 -2.68 19.85
CA ILE A 367 3.26 -3.69 20.53
C ILE A 367 4.20 -4.68 21.21
N THR A 368 4.06 -4.78 22.53
CA THR A 368 4.79 -5.74 23.36
C THR A 368 3.92 -6.91 23.76
N HIS A 369 2.68 -6.64 24.17
CA HIS A 369 1.73 -7.65 24.62
C HIS A 369 0.31 -7.29 24.17
N ILE A 370 -0.50 -8.31 23.92
CA ILE A 370 -1.93 -8.19 23.62
C ILE A 370 -2.61 -9.12 24.61
N TYR A 371 -3.45 -8.56 25.47
CA TYR A 371 -4.12 -9.30 26.53
C TYR A 371 -5.62 -9.27 26.32
N SER A 372 -6.27 -10.42 26.49
CA SER A 372 -7.72 -10.55 26.62
C SER A 372 -8.05 -10.86 28.07
N LEU A 373 -8.91 -10.06 28.69
CA LEU A 373 -9.28 -10.18 30.11
C LEU A 373 -10.56 -11.02 30.26
N PRO A 374 -10.47 -12.26 30.77
CA PRO A 374 -11.64 -13.14 30.88
C PRO A 374 -12.74 -12.56 31.78
N GLU A 375 -12.34 -11.91 32.87
CA GLU A 375 -13.23 -11.33 33.89
C GLU A 375 -14.01 -10.11 33.39
N LEU A 376 -13.59 -9.52 32.27
CA LEU A 376 -14.22 -8.36 31.64
C LEU A 376 -14.75 -8.70 30.24
N ASN A 377 -15.47 -9.82 30.13
CA ASN A 377 -16.09 -10.30 28.89
C ASN A 377 -15.09 -10.42 27.70
N GLY A 378 -13.83 -10.76 27.98
CA GLY A 378 -12.80 -10.87 26.95
C GLY A 378 -12.33 -9.52 26.38
N ARG A 379 -12.45 -8.42 27.15
CA ARG A 379 -11.92 -7.11 26.73
C ARG A 379 -10.44 -7.23 26.38
N VAL A 380 -10.09 -6.76 25.19
CA VAL A 380 -8.70 -6.74 24.70
C VAL A 380 -8.04 -5.44 25.12
N LEU A 381 -6.81 -5.52 25.63
CA LEU A 381 -5.91 -4.41 25.92
C LEU A 381 -4.55 -4.66 25.28
N VAL A 382 -3.93 -3.59 24.77
CA VAL A 382 -2.67 -3.66 24.05
C VAL A 382 -1.61 -2.87 24.80
N ALA A 383 -0.54 -3.55 25.21
CA ALA A 383 0.60 -2.91 25.85
C ALA A 383 1.61 -2.47 24.81
N VAL A 384 1.88 -1.17 24.76
CA VAL A 384 2.77 -0.54 23.78
C VAL A 384 3.95 0.14 24.48
N ASN A 385 5.16 -0.06 23.95
CA ASN A 385 6.29 0.81 24.27
C ASN A 385 6.22 2.05 23.36
N SER A 386 5.81 3.17 23.95
CA SER A 386 5.67 4.49 23.34
C SER A 386 7.02 5.01 22.84
N LEU A 387 7.00 5.54 21.63
CA LEU A 387 8.13 6.15 20.94
C LEU A 387 7.81 7.64 20.77
N VAL A 388 8.65 8.48 21.35
CA VAL A 388 8.53 9.94 21.27
C VAL A 388 9.06 10.41 19.91
N ASP A 389 8.39 11.34 19.24
CA ASP A 389 8.87 11.87 17.96
C ASP A 389 10.14 12.71 18.19
N ALA A 390 11.28 12.27 17.64
CA ALA A 390 12.57 12.94 17.78
C ALA A 390 12.53 14.35 17.18
N CYS A 391 11.62 14.61 16.24
CA CYS A 391 11.42 15.90 15.61
C CYS A 391 10.57 16.87 16.44
N SER A 392 9.99 16.43 17.56
CA SER A 392 9.02 17.21 18.36
C SER A 392 9.58 17.82 19.66
N GLY A 393 10.88 17.66 19.92
CA GLY A 393 11.57 18.28 21.06
C GLY A 393 13.02 18.66 20.74
N ASP A 394 13.72 19.26 21.72
CA ASP A 394 15.11 19.75 21.60
C ASP A 394 16.18 18.63 21.43
N ALA A 395 15.76 17.39 21.18
CA ALA A 395 16.66 16.23 21.16
C ALA A 395 17.47 16.12 19.85
N VAL A 396 16.90 16.57 18.72
CA VAL A 396 17.57 16.63 17.42
C VAL A 396 17.15 17.92 16.70
N GLU A 397 18.09 18.83 16.49
CA GLU A 397 17.85 20.04 15.69
C GLU A 397 17.93 19.70 14.20
N PHE A 398 16.76 19.62 13.56
CA PHE A 398 16.66 19.53 12.11
C PHE A 398 16.43 20.91 11.50
N ILE A 399 17.04 21.16 10.34
CA ILE A 399 16.73 22.35 9.55
C ILE A 399 15.27 22.25 9.07
N ASP A 400 14.52 23.36 9.10
CA ASP A 400 13.09 23.42 8.72
C ASP A 400 12.78 22.77 7.36
N SER A 401 13.67 22.91 6.38
CA SER A 401 13.52 22.32 5.06
C SER A 401 13.55 20.78 5.08
N PHE A 402 14.32 20.19 6.00
CA PHE A 402 14.36 18.74 6.19
C PHE A 402 13.09 18.25 6.91
N LEU A 403 12.61 18.96 7.94
CA LEU A 403 11.33 18.66 8.59
C LEU A 403 10.16 18.72 7.59
N GLN A 404 10.16 19.73 6.71
CA GLN A 404 9.19 19.82 5.62
C GLN A 404 9.29 18.62 4.67
N THR A 405 10.51 18.17 4.34
CA THR A 405 10.73 16.98 3.50
C THR A 405 10.15 15.72 4.17
N LEU A 406 10.44 15.49 5.45
CA LEU A 406 9.88 14.37 6.21
C LEU A 406 8.34 14.38 6.21
N ASN A 407 7.74 15.55 6.47
CA ASN A 407 6.28 15.71 6.45
C ASN A 407 5.70 15.41 5.06
N ASN A 408 6.32 15.91 3.99
CA ASN A 408 5.90 15.64 2.61
C ASN A 408 5.99 14.16 2.24
N LEU A 409 7.01 13.46 2.77
CA LEU A 409 7.18 12.01 2.61
C LEU A 409 6.38 11.20 3.64
N GLN A 410 5.58 11.85 4.50
CA GLN A 410 4.81 11.21 5.58
C GLN A 410 5.68 10.33 6.49
N GLN A 411 6.90 10.79 6.76
CA GLN A 411 7.88 10.10 7.59
C GLN A 411 8.01 10.73 8.96
N LYS A 412 8.35 9.89 9.93
CA LYS A 412 8.72 10.31 11.28
C LYS A 412 10.01 9.62 11.69
N VAL A 413 10.81 10.32 12.49
CA VAL A 413 12.04 9.78 13.07
C VAL A 413 11.83 9.70 14.56
N VAL A 414 11.97 8.51 15.13
CA VAL A 414 11.74 8.27 16.55
C VAL A 414 12.97 7.59 17.18
N PRO A 415 13.40 7.97 18.40
CA PRO A 415 14.37 7.22 19.15
C PRO A 415 13.70 6.00 19.78
N ALA A 416 14.50 4.99 20.12
CA ALA A 416 14.04 3.84 20.87
C ALA A 416 13.86 4.21 22.36
N ASP A 417 12.82 4.97 22.70
CA ASP A 417 12.50 5.34 24.09
C ASP A 417 11.55 4.32 24.76
N ALA A 418 11.57 4.29 26.10
CA ALA A 418 10.99 3.28 26.96
C ALA A 418 9.86 3.83 27.85
N GLY A 419 8.85 4.47 27.26
CA GLY A 419 7.57 4.71 27.92
C GLY A 419 6.62 3.53 27.71
N ARG A 420 6.00 2.97 28.75
CA ARG A 420 4.96 1.93 28.60
C ARG A 420 3.57 2.56 28.68
N GLU A 421 2.74 2.27 27.70
CA GLU A 421 1.35 2.72 27.62
C GLU A 421 0.43 1.53 27.39
N LEU A 422 -0.76 1.55 27.99
CA LEU A 422 -1.82 0.56 27.78
C LEU A 422 -2.95 1.20 26.98
N LEU A 423 -3.27 0.59 25.86
CA LEU A 423 -4.21 1.10 24.87
C LEU A 423 -5.38 0.14 24.70
N ASP A 424 -6.54 0.69 24.42
CA ASP A 424 -7.66 -0.06 23.88
C ASP A 424 -7.50 -0.25 22.36
N PRO A 425 -8.08 -1.31 21.77
CA PRO A 425 -7.99 -1.60 20.34
C PRO A 425 -8.42 -0.45 19.41
N TRP A 426 -9.34 0.42 19.85
CA TRP A 426 -9.82 1.56 19.05
C TRP A 426 -8.87 2.77 19.07
N GLU A 427 -7.93 2.83 20.01
CA GLU A 427 -6.90 3.88 20.04
C GLU A 427 -5.83 3.63 18.95
N LEU A 428 -5.70 2.38 18.49
CA LEU A 428 -4.77 1.99 17.42
C LEU A 428 -5.34 2.37 16.05
N ILE A 429 -4.60 3.21 15.31
CA ILE A 429 -5.07 3.80 14.05
C ILE A 429 -4.42 3.21 12.81
N ALA A 430 -3.16 2.76 12.89
CA ALA A 430 -2.42 2.22 11.75
C ALA A 430 -1.22 1.36 12.15
N VAL A 431 -0.75 0.54 11.21
CA VAL A 431 0.57 -0.12 11.26
C VAL A 431 1.59 0.67 10.44
N CYS A 432 2.86 0.60 10.81
CA CYS A 432 3.92 1.39 10.19
C CYS A 432 4.94 0.50 9.47
N GLY A 433 5.35 0.92 8.27
CA GLY A 433 6.60 0.47 7.66
C GLY A 433 7.78 1.24 8.26
N TYR A 434 8.90 0.57 8.49
CA TYR A 434 10.03 1.20 9.19
C TYR A 434 11.38 0.64 8.79
N ARG A 435 12.42 1.43 9.06
CA ARG A 435 13.84 1.06 8.88
C ARG A 435 14.64 1.55 10.10
N HIS A 436 15.55 0.72 10.58
CA HIS A 436 16.47 1.10 11.64
C HIS A 436 17.59 1.98 11.07
N LEU A 437 17.95 3.04 11.81
CA LEU A 437 19.07 3.91 11.51
C LEU A 437 20.14 3.72 12.61
N PRO A 438 21.43 3.63 12.24
CA PRO A 438 22.49 3.43 13.21
C PRO A 438 22.61 4.62 14.18
N ALA A 439 23.33 4.40 15.28
CA ALA A 439 23.72 5.51 16.15
C ALA A 439 24.57 6.53 15.36
N TRP A 440 24.51 7.79 15.78
CA TRP A 440 25.13 8.94 15.14
C TRP A 440 24.51 9.36 13.80
N THR A 441 23.41 8.72 13.37
CA THR A 441 22.60 9.25 12.29
C THR A 441 21.99 10.59 12.70
N PHE A 442 22.14 11.59 11.83
CA PHE A 442 21.73 12.98 12.07
C PHE A 442 22.39 13.63 13.32
N GLY A 443 23.55 13.13 13.74
CA GLY A 443 24.24 13.62 14.93
C GLY A 443 23.64 13.14 16.26
N TYR A 444 22.64 12.26 16.23
CA TYR A 444 22.01 11.73 17.43
C TYR A 444 22.76 10.49 17.96
N HIS A 445 23.18 10.51 19.22
CA HIS A 445 24.08 9.50 19.80
C HIS A 445 23.48 8.09 19.96
N LEU A 446 22.15 7.93 19.90
CA LEU A 446 21.47 6.63 19.99
C LEU A 446 20.91 6.19 18.63
N PRO A 447 20.64 4.88 18.44
CA PRO A 447 19.94 4.40 17.26
C PRO A 447 18.57 5.04 17.09
N LEU A 448 18.23 5.35 15.85
CA LEU A 448 16.95 5.94 15.46
C LEU A 448 16.13 4.95 14.62
N ILE A 449 14.85 5.23 14.47
CA ILE A 449 13.95 4.51 13.57
C ILE A 449 13.29 5.55 12.68
N VAL A 450 13.41 5.38 11.37
CA VAL A 450 12.53 6.08 10.43
C VAL A 450 11.30 5.21 10.19
N LEU A 451 10.13 5.80 10.29
CA LEU A 451 8.86 5.11 10.09
C LEU A 451 7.94 5.91 9.17
N ARG A 452 7.02 5.18 8.54
CA ARG A 452 5.93 5.70 7.74
C ARG A 452 4.66 4.93 8.08
N GLN A 453 3.58 5.63 8.36
CA GLN A 453 2.27 4.99 8.51
C GLN A 453 1.83 4.43 7.17
N ILE A 454 1.37 3.17 7.17
CA ILE A 454 0.78 2.57 5.98
C ILE A 454 -0.68 3.05 5.90
N PRO A 455 -1.08 3.74 4.81
CA PRO A 455 -2.46 4.16 4.63
C PRO A 455 -3.35 2.92 4.65
N HIS A 456 -4.39 2.93 5.49
CA HIS A 456 -5.42 1.91 5.45
C HIS A 456 -6.56 2.42 4.56
N ASP A 457 -6.61 1.94 3.31
CA ASP A 457 -7.75 2.17 2.43
C ASP A 457 -8.95 1.42 3.02
N SER A 458 -9.78 2.16 3.74
CA SER A 458 -11.08 1.70 4.24
C SER A 458 -12.10 1.64 3.09
N SER A 459 -11.76 0.91 2.03
CA SER A 459 -12.67 0.68 0.92
C SER A 459 -13.66 -0.43 1.30
N PRO A 460 -14.96 -0.13 1.45
CA PRO A 460 -15.98 -1.13 1.76
C PRO A 460 -16.17 -2.17 0.63
N LEU A 461 -15.53 -1.98 -0.53
CA LEU A 461 -15.54 -2.93 -1.65
C LEU A 461 -14.50 -4.06 -1.50
N LEU A 462 -13.45 -3.85 -0.68
CA LEU A 462 -12.40 -4.85 -0.44
C LEU A 462 -12.62 -5.64 0.85
N PHE A 463 -13.33 -5.04 1.81
CA PHE A 463 -13.72 -5.68 3.05
C PHE A 463 -15.24 -5.59 3.16
N PRO A 464 -16.01 -6.61 2.72
CA PRO A 464 -17.42 -6.64 3.05
C PRO A 464 -17.52 -6.62 4.58
N LEU A 465 -18.13 -5.57 5.11
CA LEU A 465 -18.56 -5.53 6.51
C LEU A 465 -19.32 -6.83 6.75
N SER A 466 -18.79 -7.70 7.61
CA SER A 466 -19.58 -8.77 8.19
C SER A 466 -20.62 -8.09 9.08
N THR A 467 -21.73 -7.67 8.48
CA THR A 467 -22.96 -7.38 9.20
C THR A 467 -23.41 -8.70 9.82
N LYS A 468 -23.07 -8.88 11.09
CA LYS A 468 -23.84 -9.71 12.00
C LYS A 468 -24.39 -8.81 13.10
#